data_AF-A0A918E1J8-F1
#
_entry.id   AF-A0A918E1J8-F1
#
_cell.length_a   1.000
_cell.length_b   1.000
_cell.length_c   1.000
_cell.angle_alpha   90.00
_cell.angle_beta   90.00
_cell.angle_gamma   90.00
#
_symmetry.space_group_name_H-M   'P 1'
#
loop_
_entity.id
_entity.type
_entity.pdbx_description
1 polymer ?
#
loop_
_entity_poly.entity_id
_entity_poly.type
_entity_poly.pdbx_seq_one_letter_code
_entity_poly.pdbx_strand_id
1 'polypeptide(L)'
;MKELPCACSHGRDHEALGDGTLGWDGGHEGDVLSFTRSPGFRCVVDFDVRPVKLPAHEAVLLSSGPLEGALLPGDTAVRLTQ
;
A
#
# COMPACT_ATOMS: atom_id res chain seq x y z
N MET A 1 -30.39 -1.07 -6.77
CA MET A 1 -29.18 -0.23 -6.87
C MET A 1 -28.42 -0.48 -5.59
N LYS A 2 -27.33 -1.25 -5.63
CA LYS A 2 -26.52 -1.56 -4.45
C LYS A 2 -25.46 -0.46 -4.40
N GLU A 3 -25.64 0.48 -3.48
CA GLU A 3 -24.70 1.57 -3.19
C GLU A 3 -23.29 1.00 -3.11
N LEU A 4 -22.38 1.46 -3.98
CA LEU A 4 -20.97 1.12 -3.90
C LEU A 4 -20.40 1.84 -2.66
N PRO A 5 -19.80 1.13 -1.69
CA PRO A 5 -19.20 1.80 -0.55
C PRO A 5 -18.10 2.75 -1.04
N CYS A 6 -18.11 3.99 -0.53
CA CYS A 6 -17.09 4.98 -0.86
C CYS A 6 -15.71 4.46 -0.44
N ALA A 7 -14.66 4.79 -1.20
CA ALA A 7 -13.29 4.34 -0.93
C ALA A 7 -12.80 4.65 0.51
N CYS A 8 -13.38 5.65 1.17
CA CYS A 8 -13.10 5.99 2.56
C CYS A 8 -13.65 5.00 3.61
N SER A 9 -14.62 4.14 3.30
CA SER A 9 -15.20 3.22 4.30
C SER A 9 -14.27 2.05 4.65
N HIS A 10 -13.41 1.63 3.73
CA HIS A 10 -12.42 0.57 3.99
C HIS A 10 -11.40 0.95 5.08
N GLY A 11 -11.25 2.24 5.39
CA GLY A 11 -10.32 2.72 6.42
C GLY A 11 -10.76 2.45 7.86
N ARG A 12 -12.03 2.13 8.11
CA ARG A 12 -12.59 1.93 9.46
C ARG A 12 -12.46 0.52 10.01
N ASP A 13 -12.33 -0.48 9.13
CA ASP A 13 -12.39 -1.90 9.51
C ASP A 13 -11.02 -2.50 9.85
N HIS A 14 -9.95 -1.94 9.29
CA HIS A 14 -8.60 -2.44 9.52
C HIS A 14 -7.98 -1.78 10.76
N GLU A 15 -7.75 -2.55 11.84
CA GLU A 15 -7.19 -2.05 13.10
C GLU A 15 -5.89 -1.24 12.89
N ALA A 16 -5.03 -1.70 11.97
CA ALA A 16 -3.80 -1.00 11.64
C ALA A 16 -4.00 0.36 10.97
N LEU A 17 -5.19 0.70 10.48
CA LEU A 17 -5.52 2.03 9.97
C LEU A 17 -6.02 2.99 11.08
N GLY A 18 -6.25 2.50 12.31
CA GLY A 18 -6.74 3.22 13.50
C GLY A 18 -5.67 4.00 14.28
N ASP A 19 -5.16 3.47 15.39
CA ASP A 19 -4.13 4.09 16.26
C ASP A 19 -2.76 3.36 16.21
N GLY A 20 -2.58 2.40 15.29
CA GLY A 20 -1.36 1.58 15.20
C GLY A 20 -0.06 2.37 15.00
N THR A 21 1.05 1.86 15.55
CA THR A 21 2.40 2.44 15.42
C THR A 21 2.93 2.34 14.00
N LEU A 22 3.43 3.46 13.46
CA LEU A 22 4.09 3.53 12.15
C LEU A 22 5.60 3.27 12.27
N GLY A 23 6.12 2.41 11.39
CA GLY A 23 7.55 2.18 11.22
C GLY A 23 7.98 2.44 9.77
N TRP A 24 9.05 3.20 9.57
CA TRP A 24 9.61 3.44 8.23
C TRP A 24 10.47 2.26 7.78
N ASP A 25 10.28 1.81 6.54
CA ASP A 25 11.14 0.79 5.94
C ASP A 25 12.28 1.47 5.17
N GLY A 26 13.50 0.94 5.33
CA GLY A 26 14.67 1.39 4.57
C GLY A 26 15.03 0.44 3.43
N GLY A 27 15.96 0.88 2.58
CA GLY A 27 16.64 -0.01 1.62
C GLY A 27 15.88 -0.29 0.32
N HIS A 28 14.89 0.54 -0.04
CA HIS A 28 14.31 0.49 -1.37
C HIS A 28 15.21 1.17 -2.41
N GLU A 29 15.20 0.62 -3.62
CA GLU A 29 15.82 1.25 -4.78
C GLU A 29 14.90 2.35 -5.33
N GLY A 30 15.47 3.47 -5.77
CA GLY A 30 14.72 4.59 -6.35
C GLY A 30 14.03 5.49 -5.32
N ASP A 31 13.18 6.38 -5.80
CA ASP A 31 12.36 7.30 -5.01
C ASP A 31 11.07 6.61 -4.51
N VAL A 32 11.26 5.60 -3.65
CA VAL A 32 10.17 4.81 -3.05
C VAL A 32 10.04 5.09 -1.57
N LEU A 33 8.80 5.38 -1.14
CA LEU A 33 8.42 5.47 0.27
C LEU A 33 7.69 4.21 0.70
N SER A 34 8.22 3.51 1.70
CA SER A 34 7.54 2.38 2.35
C SER A 34 7.46 2.60 3.85
N PHE A 35 6.30 2.30 4.41
CA PHE A 35 6.11 2.20 5.85
C PHE A 35 5.19 1.04 6.22
N THR A 36 5.42 0.50 7.41
CA THR A 36 4.58 -0.50 8.05
C THR A 36 3.76 0.12 9.17
N ARG A 37 2.65 -0.53 9.47
CA ARG A 37 1.80 -0.17 10.60
C ARG A 37 1.25 -1.42 11.26
N SER A 38 1.36 -1.49 12.58
CA SER A 38 0.91 -2.66 13.31
C SER A 38 -0.62 -2.64 13.53
N PRO A 39 -1.29 -3.80 13.45
CA PRO A 39 -0.75 -5.09 12.97
C PRO A 39 -0.86 -5.27 11.44
N GLY A 40 0.21 -5.79 10.82
CA GLY A 40 0.13 -6.45 9.51
C GLY A 40 -0.21 -5.56 8.31
N PHE A 41 0.03 -4.25 8.38
CA PHE A 41 -0.22 -3.33 7.26
C PHE A 41 1.07 -2.74 6.71
N ARG A 42 1.16 -2.61 5.40
CA ARG A 42 2.22 -1.86 4.72
C ARG A 42 1.64 -0.95 3.64
N CYS A 43 2.20 0.24 3.52
CA CYS A 43 1.92 1.15 2.41
C CYS A 43 3.21 1.44 1.67
N VAL A 44 3.17 1.31 0.34
CA VAL A 44 4.29 1.60 -0.55
C VAL A 44 3.84 2.62 -1.60
N VAL A 45 4.65 3.63 -1.83
CA VAL A 45 4.41 4.69 -2.83
C VAL A 45 5.67 4.84 -3.65
N ASP A 46 5.52 4.74 -4.97
CA ASP A 46 6.58 4.99 -5.93
C ASP A 46 6.39 6.39 -6.53
N PHE A 47 7.41 7.24 -6.42
CA PHE A 47 7.42 8.59 -7.00
C PHE A 47 8.26 8.68 -8.29
N ASP A 48 8.94 7.61 -8.65
CA ASP A 48 9.74 7.49 -9.86
C ASP A 48 8.86 7.13 -11.07
N VAL A 49 9.45 7.11 -12.27
CA VAL A 49 8.76 6.62 -13.49
C VAL A 49 9.00 5.13 -13.76
N ARG A 50 9.99 4.53 -13.09
CA ARG A 50 10.41 3.14 -13.32
C ARG A 50 9.73 2.23 -12.32
N PRO A 51 9.02 1.17 -12.77
CA PRO A 51 8.34 0.29 -11.84
C PRO A 51 9.29 -0.39 -10.84
N VAL A 52 8.89 -0.42 -9.58
CA VAL A 52 9.62 -1.14 -8.51
C VAL A 52 8.94 -2.43 -8.11
N LYS A 53 9.72 -3.40 -7.62
CA LYS A 53 9.18 -4.66 -7.14
C LYS A 53 8.50 -4.47 -5.79
N LEU A 54 7.27 -4.99 -5.67
CA LEU A 54 6.57 -5.00 -4.39
C LEU A 54 7.27 -5.91 -3.37
N PRO A 55 7.35 -5.49 -2.10
CA PRO A 55 7.81 -6.36 -1.02
C PRO A 55 6.86 -7.55 -0.87
N ALA A 56 7.32 -8.61 -0.20
CA ALA A 56 6.49 -9.77 0.10
C ALA A 56 5.25 -9.34 0.90
N HIS A 57 4.08 -9.83 0.49
CA HIS A 57 2.78 -9.48 1.05
C HIS A 57 1.80 -10.64 0.83
N GLU A 58 0.74 -10.68 1.65
CA GLU A 58 -0.33 -11.68 1.49
C GLU A 58 -1.40 -11.22 0.49
N ALA A 59 -1.82 -9.95 0.56
CA ALA A 59 -2.84 -9.40 -0.32
C ALA A 59 -2.66 -7.90 -0.59
N VAL A 60 -3.15 -7.46 -1.75
CA VAL A 60 -3.33 -6.04 -2.10
C VAL A 60 -4.71 -5.59 -1.65
N LEU A 61 -4.77 -4.64 -0.73
CA LEU A 61 -6.03 -4.06 -0.23
C LEU A 61 -6.56 -2.97 -1.15
N LEU A 62 -5.66 -2.10 -1.62
CA LEU A 62 -5.99 -0.97 -2.47
C LEU A 62 -4.76 -0.58 -3.28
N SER A 63 -4.95 -0.28 -4.56
CA SER A 63 -3.97 0.42 -5.37
C SER A 63 -4.61 1.66 -5.99
N SER A 64 -3.84 2.75 -6.08
CA SER A 64 -4.29 3.98 -6.75
C SER A 64 -4.30 3.84 -8.28
N GLY A 65 -3.62 2.82 -8.82
CA GLY A 65 -3.48 2.56 -10.25
C GLY A 65 -3.46 1.06 -10.57
N PRO A 66 -3.39 0.68 -11.85
CA PRO A 66 -3.21 -0.72 -12.23
C PRO A 66 -1.83 -1.23 -11.79
N LEU A 67 -1.78 -2.46 -11.27
CA LEU A 67 -0.52 -3.13 -10.97
C LEU A 67 -0.13 -4.05 -12.13
N GLU A 68 1.17 -4.17 -12.38
CA GLU A 68 1.74 -5.09 -13.37
C GLU A 68 2.28 -6.34 -12.65
N GLY A 69 1.38 -7.22 -12.23
CA GLY A 69 1.74 -8.38 -11.41
C GLY A 69 2.26 -7.97 -10.04
N ALA A 70 3.53 -8.24 -9.75
CA ALA A 70 4.20 -7.85 -8.51
C ALA A 70 5.05 -6.57 -8.65
N LEU A 71 4.80 -5.78 -9.69
CA LEU A 71 5.45 -4.49 -9.91
C LEU A 71 4.48 -3.35 -9.56
N LEU A 72 5.01 -2.36 -8.86
CA LEU A 72 4.37 -1.08 -8.59
C LEU A 72 4.82 -0.10 -9.66
N PRO A 73 3.93 0.36 -10.55
CA PRO A 73 4.29 1.40 -11.50
C PRO A 73 4.60 2.72 -10.82
N GLY A 74 5.27 3.60 -11.54
CA GLY A 74 5.51 4.97 -11.11
C GLY A 74 4.22 5.73 -10.79
N ASP A 75 4.32 6.73 -9.90
CA ASP A 75 3.20 7.55 -9.43
C ASP A 75 2.03 6.73 -8.85
N THR A 76 2.32 5.52 -8.33
CA THR A 76 1.31 4.60 -7.79
C THR A 76 1.56 4.32 -6.31
N ALA A 77 0.46 4.35 -5.54
CA ALA A 77 0.42 3.92 -4.15
C ALA A 77 -0.30 2.58 -4.02
N VAL A 78 0.19 1.72 -3.14
CA VAL A 78 -0.45 0.44 -2.81
C VAL A 78 -0.48 0.20 -1.31
N ARG A 79 -1.55 -0.44 -0.85
CA ARG A 79 -1.75 -0.92 0.52
C ARG A 79 -1.75 -2.43 0.53
N LEU A 80 -0.97 -3.02 1.43
CA LEU A 80 -0.68 -4.45 1.49
C LEU A 80 -0.96 -4.99 2.89
N THR A 81 -1.40 -6.25 2.97
CA THR A 81 -1.35 -7.05 4.20
C THR A 81 -0.04 -7.84 4.26
N GLN A 82 0.48 -8.08 5.47
CA GLN A 82 1.72 -8.81 5.73
C GLN A 82 1.50 -10.14 6.43
#